data_AF-A0AA39ZCF1-F1
#
_entry.id   AF-A0AA39ZCF1-F1
#
_cell.length_a   1.000
_cell.length_b   1.000
_cell.length_c   1.000
_cell.angle_alpha   90.00
_cell.angle_beta   90.00
_cell.angle_gamma   90.00
#
_symmetry.space_group_name_H-M   'P 1'
#
loop_
_entity.id
_entity.type
_entity.pdbx_description
1 polymer ?
#
loop_
_entity_poly.entity_id
_entity_poly.type
_entity_poly.pdbx_seq_one_letter_code
_entity_poly.pdbx_strand_id
1 'polypeptide(L)'
;MARSMLLVGAAALAGVSLASAQAVISAQGCTSRSFSIPSWFVTDLNASDEGASFSLLNRATNQTAEYTCQGANCEAEEEIEDLVASVQLSGTTASVSVNQTWSCSDRNPQTKFTAAGTASVSLTDGKAASSPLLVKGSLLQPVALTPRYNEGPTGHDSPGCLAKSEKPSWLLSHVIWADQDGDEITSVKEQRLTFILTNLANGYEASCMSQGPVATNIFCAGTEFQSFTIGRYSISTAVQFDPATYSVTVNQTWFCDDHDPAKPLQIAASGTLPLPLECDTEPIPSSPSHLKKFCTVPNTDSTATLSGTLGTVVTLPPYAIEDPVPATQDSCTLSSIYNPRWQFSYFSTYNGSISFEIILQTNRGFRYPNPVYQGEATGDGWFECEMGYDGGAQVPEGPLWPYKCQFAWDEGRKELSLRAEWECLELDAENPVRFSGVSTATVNSNIVCEKVEHREYTDEPLGEGEELTIPEPVGVVDYCYTENPGYSWIGDIKDVIWTSGKSL
;
A
#
# COMPACT_ATOMS: atom_id res chain seq x y z
N MET A 1 -39.06 -40.16 36.76
CA MET A 1 -39.01 -40.31 35.29
C MET A 1 -39.45 -38.99 34.65
N ALA A 2 -38.51 -38.15 34.18
CA ALA A 2 -38.75 -37.12 33.17
C ALA A 2 -37.42 -36.45 32.79
N ARG A 3 -36.81 -37.00 31.73
CA ARG A 3 -35.93 -36.40 30.70
C ARG A 3 -35.02 -35.21 31.06
N SER A 4 -33.72 -35.51 31.23
CA SER A 4 -32.63 -34.59 30.86
C SER A 4 -32.68 -34.29 29.36
N MET A 5 -32.89 -33.04 28.99
CA MET A 5 -32.57 -32.52 27.66
C MET A 5 -31.08 -32.16 27.65
N LEU A 6 -30.27 -32.97 26.97
CA LEU A 6 -28.96 -32.54 26.49
C LEU A 6 -29.19 -31.62 25.28
N LEU A 7 -28.96 -30.31 25.45
CA LEU A 7 -28.69 -29.43 24.33
C LEU A 7 -27.26 -29.71 23.86
N VAL A 8 -27.13 -30.39 22.73
CA VAL A 8 -25.89 -30.44 21.95
C VAL A 8 -25.84 -29.14 21.15
N GLY A 9 -25.07 -28.17 21.64
CA GLY A 9 -24.75 -26.97 20.89
C GLY A 9 -23.87 -27.32 19.71
N ALA A 10 -24.40 -27.21 18.49
CA ALA A 10 -23.62 -27.29 17.28
C ALA A 10 -22.69 -26.06 17.24
N ALA A 11 -21.40 -26.26 17.51
CA ALA A 11 -20.38 -25.27 17.21
C ALA A 11 -20.39 -25.07 15.69
N ALA A 12 -20.89 -23.92 15.25
CA ALA A 12 -20.72 -23.48 13.87
C ALA A 12 -19.22 -23.34 13.64
N LEU A 13 -18.63 -24.28 12.89
CA LEU A 13 -17.33 -24.09 12.26
C LEU A 13 -17.45 -22.85 11.39
N ALA A 14 -17.08 -21.70 11.94
CA ALA A 14 -16.88 -20.49 11.17
C ALA A 14 -15.90 -20.88 10.06
N GLY A 15 -16.39 -20.86 8.83
CA GLY A 15 -15.62 -21.25 7.66
C GLY A 15 -14.30 -20.51 7.72
N VAL A 16 -13.21 -21.27 7.60
CA VAL A 16 -11.90 -20.70 7.34
C VAL A 16 -12.09 -19.87 6.08
N SER A 17 -12.23 -18.56 6.24
CA SER A 17 -11.99 -17.65 5.14
C SER A 17 -10.52 -17.85 4.85
N LEU A 18 -10.20 -18.78 3.96
CA LEU A 18 -8.98 -18.70 3.19
C LEU A 18 -8.98 -17.26 2.73
N ALA A 19 -8.05 -16.46 3.26
CA ALA A 19 -7.76 -15.16 2.68
C ALA A 19 -7.59 -15.46 1.20
N SER A 20 -8.59 -15.11 0.40
CA SER A 20 -8.63 -15.44 -1.01
C SER A 20 -7.67 -14.44 -1.63
N ALA A 21 -6.38 -14.70 -1.44
CA ALA A 21 -5.29 -14.04 -2.12
C ALA A 21 -5.30 -14.52 -3.58
N GLN A 22 -6.43 -14.43 -4.26
CA GLN A 22 -6.63 -14.69 -5.67
C GLN A 22 -7.62 -13.68 -6.23
N ALA A 23 -7.27 -12.39 -6.11
CA ALA A 23 -7.33 -11.60 -7.33
C ALA A 23 -6.36 -12.30 -8.30
N VAL A 24 -6.92 -13.06 -9.24
CA VAL A 24 -6.24 -13.44 -10.48
C VAL A 24 -5.48 -12.20 -10.90
N ILE A 25 -4.17 -12.30 -11.12
CA ILE A 25 -3.39 -11.24 -11.75
C ILE A 25 -4.17 -10.97 -13.04
N SER A 26 -5.00 -9.92 -13.08
CA SER A 26 -5.56 -9.44 -14.34
C SER A 26 -4.34 -9.28 -15.21
N ALA A 27 -4.37 -9.86 -16.40
CA ALA A 27 -3.20 -9.98 -17.27
C ALA A 27 -2.63 -8.58 -17.53
N GLN A 28 -1.76 -8.13 -16.63
CA GLN A 28 -1.02 -6.90 -16.80
C GLN A 28 -0.18 -7.14 -18.04
N GLY A 29 -0.37 -6.27 -19.01
CA GLY A 29 0.40 -6.35 -20.23
C GLY A 29 1.88 -6.10 -19.95
N CYS A 30 2.70 -6.44 -20.95
CA CYS A 30 4.15 -6.34 -20.93
C CYS A 30 4.64 -4.99 -20.38
N THR A 31 4.01 -3.88 -20.77
CA THR A 31 4.40 -2.53 -20.35
C THR A 31 4.35 -2.36 -18.84
N SER A 32 3.22 -2.69 -18.20
CA SER A 32 3.05 -2.53 -16.75
C SER A 32 4.05 -3.38 -15.97
N ARG A 33 4.25 -4.63 -16.41
CA ARG A 33 5.23 -5.54 -15.79
C ARG A 33 6.66 -5.07 -15.98
N SER A 34 6.98 -4.45 -17.12
CA SER A 34 8.33 -3.94 -17.36
C SER A 34 8.68 -2.82 -16.39
N PHE A 35 7.72 -1.93 -16.09
CA PHE A 35 7.88 -0.87 -15.09
C PHE A 35 7.92 -1.37 -13.65
N SER A 36 7.12 -2.38 -13.29
CA SER A 36 7.03 -2.86 -11.90
C SER A 36 8.02 -3.98 -11.55
N ILE A 37 8.32 -4.87 -12.49
CA ILE A 37 9.15 -6.08 -12.29
C ILE A 37 10.09 -6.36 -13.48
N PRO A 38 11.01 -5.45 -13.84
CA PRO A 38 12.08 -5.68 -14.81
C PRO A 38 13.06 -6.71 -14.23
N SER A 39 12.69 -7.98 -14.30
CA SER A 39 13.36 -9.06 -13.56
C SER A 39 13.29 -10.38 -14.30
N TRP A 40 14.19 -11.28 -13.93
CA TRP A 40 14.35 -12.57 -14.57
C TRP A 40 14.36 -13.69 -13.55
N PHE A 41 13.81 -14.84 -13.94
CA PHE A 41 14.06 -16.09 -13.23
C PHE A 41 15.13 -16.87 -13.95
N VAL A 42 16.13 -17.30 -13.19
CA VAL A 42 17.16 -18.23 -13.63
C VAL A 42 16.84 -19.59 -13.03
N THR A 43 16.56 -20.58 -13.87
CA THR A 43 16.30 -21.98 -13.46
C THR A 43 17.38 -22.91 -13.99
N ASP A 44 17.44 -24.10 -13.40
CA ASP A 44 18.31 -25.19 -13.85
C ASP A 44 19.80 -24.80 -13.94
N LEU A 45 20.24 -23.83 -13.12
CA LEU A 45 21.63 -23.40 -13.06
C LEU A 45 22.53 -24.56 -12.63
N ASN A 46 23.38 -24.98 -13.56
CA ASN A 46 24.35 -26.04 -13.40
C ASN A 46 25.74 -25.53 -13.81
N ALA A 47 26.64 -25.45 -12.83
CA ALA A 47 28.00 -24.93 -12.96
C ALA A 47 29.04 -26.05 -12.78
N SER A 48 30.09 -26.01 -13.60
CA SER A 48 31.23 -26.92 -13.58
C SER A 48 32.53 -26.15 -13.82
N ASP A 49 33.67 -26.85 -13.77
CA ASP A 49 34.98 -26.26 -14.12
C ASP A 49 35.05 -25.80 -15.59
N GLU A 50 34.20 -26.36 -16.46
CA GLU A 50 34.17 -26.07 -17.90
C GLU A 50 33.25 -24.89 -18.24
N GLY A 51 32.36 -24.48 -17.33
CA GLY A 51 31.38 -23.42 -17.60
C GLY A 51 30.12 -23.49 -16.75
N ALA A 52 29.05 -22.87 -17.23
CA ALA A 52 27.73 -22.93 -16.61
C ALA A 52 26.63 -23.05 -17.66
N SER A 53 25.49 -23.60 -17.28
CA SER A 53 24.27 -23.66 -18.10
C SER A 53 23.07 -23.30 -17.25
N PHE A 54 22.07 -22.63 -17.83
CA PHE A 54 20.82 -22.26 -17.14
C PHE A 54 19.74 -21.84 -18.15
N SER A 55 18.48 -21.89 -17.70
CA SER A 55 17.34 -21.29 -18.40
C SER A 55 17.02 -19.93 -17.78
N LEU A 56 16.65 -18.96 -18.61
CA LEU A 56 16.34 -17.60 -18.19
C LEU A 56 14.95 -17.19 -18.71
N LEU A 57 14.07 -16.80 -17.80
CA LEU A 57 12.72 -16.32 -18.09
C LEU A 57 12.62 -14.81 -17.77
N ASN A 58 12.35 -13.99 -18.78
CA ASN A 58 11.95 -12.59 -18.57
C ASN A 58 10.50 -12.55 -18.07
N ARG A 59 10.28 -12.02 -16.86
CA ARG A 59 8.97 -12.03 -16.19
C ARG A 59 7.97 -11.01 -16.78
N ALA A 60 8.46 -10.00 -17.49
CA ALA A 60 7.64 -9.00 -18.15
C ALA A 60 7.07 -9.50 -19.50
N THR A 61 7.91 -10.16 -20.31
CA THR A 61 7.52 -10.66 -21.65
C THR A 61 7.09 -12.13 -21.66
N ASN A 62 7.41 -12.88 -20.59
CA ASN A 62 7.27 -14.33 -20.52
C ASN A 62 8.08 -15.09 -21.60
N GLN A 63 9.18 -14.48 -22.08
CA GLN A 63 10.12 -15.11 -23.00
C GLN A 63 11.20 -15.88 -22.24
N THR A 64 11.56 -17.05 -22.75
CA THR A 64 12.57 -17.95 -22.17
C THR A 64 13.73 -18.13 -23.13
N ALA A 65 14.97 -18.18 -22.63
CA ALA A 65 16.15 -18.61 -23.36
C ALA A 65 17.01 -19.55 -22.53
N GLU A 66 17.58 -20.56 -23.19
CA GLU A 66 18.60 -21.45 -22.63
C GLU A 66 19.99 -20.88 -22.92
N TYR A 67 20.86 -20.91 -21.92
CA TYR A 67 22.22 -20.38 -21.99
C TYR A 67 23.26 -21.46 -21.69
N THR A 68 24.35 -21.42 -22.45
CA THR A 68 25.61 -22.10 -22.13
C THR A 68 26.73 -21.09 -22.06
N CYS A 69 27.53 -21.13 -21.00
CA CYS A 69 28.60 -20.19 -20.73
C CYS A 69 29.96 -20.87 -20.72
N GLN A 70 30.94 -20.25 -21.36
CA GLN A 70 32.36 -20.59 -21.23
C GLN A 70 33.07 -19.44 -20.52
N GLY A 71 33.37 -19.64 -19.23
CA GLY A 71 33.79 -18.55 -18.35
C GLY A 71 32.66 -17.54 -18.16
N ALA A 72 32.96 -16.25 -18.31
CA ALA A 72 31.97 -15.17 -18.11
C ALA A 72 31.03 -14.94 -19.30
N ASN A 73 31.36 -15.45 -20.48
CA ASN A 73 30.59 -15.21 -21.69
C ASN A 73 29.57 -16.33 -21.88
N CYS A 74 28.29 -15.97 -21.96
CA CYS A 74 27.20 -16.90 -22.23
C CYS A 74 26.65 -16.68 -23.63
N GLU A 75 26.35 -17.78 -24.32
CA GLU A 75 25.68 -17.80 -25.61
C GLU A 75 24.30 -18.43 -25.42
N ALA A 76 23.28 -17.78 -25.99
CA ALA A 76 21.91 -18.29 -26.00
C ALA A 76 21.75 -19.31 -27.13
N GLU A 77 21.00 -20.39 -26.89
CA GLU A 77 20.68 -21.35 -27.96
C GLU A 77 19.73 -20.77 -29.02
N GLU A 78 18.85 -19.85 -28.61
CA GLU A 78 17.95 -19.11 -29.49
C GLU A 78 18.24 -17.61 -29.41
N GLU A 79 18.25 -16.94 -30.56
CA GLU A 79 18.49 -15.51 -30.64
C GLU A 79 17.28 -14.74 -30.10
N ILE A 80 17.38 -14.29 -28.84
CA ILE A 80 16.45 -13.32 -28.25
C ILE A 80 17.02 -11.92 -28.48
N GLU A 81 16.18 -11.02 -28.99
CA GLU A 81 16.53 -9.64 -29.28
C GLU A 81 17.23 -8.98 -28.07
N ASP A 82 18.45 -8.49 -28.30
CA ASP A 82 19.24 -7.66 -27.37
C ASP A 82 19.32 -8.20 -25.92
N LEU A 83 19.35 -9.53 -25.73
CA LEU A 83 19.55 -10.18 -24.43
C LEU A 83 21.02 -10.62 -24.27
N VAL A 84 21.67 -10.11 -23.23
CA VAL A 84 23.03 -10.47 -22.83
C VAL A 84 23.00 -10.99 -21.40
N ALA A 85 23.46 -12.22 -21.19
CA ALA A 85 23.65 -12.80 -19.87
C ALA A 85 25.12 -13.18 -19.65
N SER A 86 25.59 -13.11 -18.41
CA SER A 86 26.94 -13.53 -18.02
C SER A 86 26.89 -14.19 -16.65
N VAL A 87 27.76 -15.19 -16.43
CA VAL A 87 27.88 -15.87 -15.14
C VAL A 87 29.31 -15.78 -14.63
N GLN A 88 29.48 -15.35 -13.38
CA GLN A 88 30.76 -15.37 -12.69
C GLN A 88 30.72 -16.41 -11.57
N LEU A 89 31.61 -17.40 -11.67
CA LEU A 89 31.77 -18.43 -10.64
C LEU A 89 32.89 -18.04 -9.68
N SER A 90 32.61 -18.06 -8.38
CA SER A 90 33.57 -17.78 -7.32
C SER A 90 33.42 -18.81 -6.21
N GLY A 91 34.15 -19.92 -6.31
CA GLY A 91 34.07 -21.03 -5.35
C GLY A 91 32.69 -21.67 -5.37
N THR A 92 31.98 -21.64 -4.24
CA THR A 92 30.62 -22.19 -4.08
C THR A 92 29.53 -21.16 -4.34
N THR A 93 29.80 -20.11 -5.11
CA THR A 93 28.82 -19.06 -5.43
C THR A 93 28.85 -18.78 -6.92
N ALA A 94 27.67 -18.70 -7.54
CA ALA A 94 27.49 -18.19 -8.88
C ALA A 94 26.83 -16.81 -8.80
N SER A 95 27.33 -15.86 -9.58
CA SER A 95 26.71 -14.56 -9.79
C SER A 95 26.26 -14.45 -11.24
N VAL A 96 24.96 -14.24 -11.46
CA VAL A 96 24.34 -14.13 -12.78
C VAL A 96 24.00 -12.66 -13.01
N SER A 97 24.54 -12.08 -14.08
CA SER A 97 24.20 -10.73 -14.54
C SER A 97 23.42 -10.82 -15.84
N VAL A 98 22.39 -10.00 -15.95
CA VAL A 98 21.49 -9.95 -17.10
C VAL A 98 21.35 -8.51 -17.55
N ASN A 99 21.44 -8.28 -18.85
CA ASN A 99 21.10 -7.02 -19.50
C ASN A 99 20.23 -7.36 -20.71
N GLN A 100 18.99 -6.89 -20.73
CA GLN A 100 18.06 -7.19 -21.80
C GLN A 100 17.37 -5.93 -22.29
N THR A 101 17.14 -5.89 -23.58
CA THR A 101 16.22 -4.94 -24.20
C THR A 101 15.03 -5.67 -24.84
N TRP A 102 13.82 -5.17 -24.66
CA TRP A 102 12.60 -5.76 -25.23
C TRP A 102 11.57 -4.68 -25.55
N SER A 103 10.57 -5.01 -26.36
CA SER A 103 9.52 -4.06 -26.74
C SER A 103 8.13 -4.58 -26.37
N CYS A 104 7.32 -3.71 -25.78
CA CYS A 104 5.95 -4.02 -25.36
C CYS A 104 4.94 -3.28 -26.24
N SER A 105 4.02 -4.03 -26.87
CA SER A 105 3.00 -3.54 -27.80
C SER A 105 1.57 -3.53 -27.21
N ASP A 106 1.43 -3.78 -25.90
CA ASP A 106 0.15 -3.72 -25.18
C ASP A 106 -0.34 -2.28 -24.95
N ARG A 107 0.45 -1.27 -25.34
CA ARG A 107 0.12 0.17 -25.29
C ARG A 107 0.50 0.85 -26.61
N ASN A 108 -0.09 2.02 -26.84
CA ASN A 108 0.21 2.87 -27.99
C ASN A 108 0.67 4.26 -27.50
N PRO A 109 1.89 4.72 -27.86
CA PRO A 109 2.88 4.04 -28.70
C PRO A 109 3.51 2.81 -28.02
N GLN A 110 4.04 1.90 -28.85
CA GLN A 110 4.87 0.79 -28.39
C GLN A 110 6.06 1.35 -27.60
N THR A 111 6.41 0.70 -26.49
CA THR A 111 7.50 1.16 -25.62
C THR A 111 8.63 0.14 -25.62
N LYS A 112 9.85 0.61 -25.84
CA LYS A 112 11.09 -0.18 -25.76
C LYS A 112 11.68 -0.01 -24.36
N PHE A 113 12.00 -1.13 -23.72
CA PHE A 113 12.55 -1.22 -22.38
C PHE A 113 13.95 -1.78 -22.45
N THR A 114 14.82 -1.28 -21.60
CA THR A 114 16.15 -1.87 -21.34
C THR A 114 16.32 -1.96 -19.84
N ALA A 115 16.70 -3.13 -19.33
CA ALA A 115 16.97 -3.33 -17.92
C ALA A 115 18.24 -4.13 -17.72
N ALA A 116 18.88 -3.91 -16.57
CA ALA A 116 20.00 -4.73 -16.14
C ALA A 116 19.86 -5.11 -14.66
N GLY A 117 20.32 -6.30 -14.30
CA GLY A 117 20.29 -6.81 -12.93
C GLY A 117 21.42 -7.79 -12.68
N THR A 118 21.70 -8.05 -11.41
CA THR A 118 22.66 -9.09 -11.00
C THR A 118 22.15 -9.73 -9.72
N ALA A 119 22.24 -11.05 -9.62
CA ALA A 119 21.96 -11.79 -8.41
C ALA A 119 22.97 -12.91 -8.21
N SER A 120 23.16 -13.33 -6.96
CA SER A 120 24.08 -14.40 -6.60
C SER A 120 23.36 -15.50 -5.86
N VAL A 121 23.81 -16.74 -6.07
CA VAL A 121 23.28 -17.93 -5.41
C VAL A 121 24.41 -18.86 -4.99
N SER A 122 24.26 -19.48 -3.83
CA SER A 122 25.18 -20.53 -3.38
C SER A 122 24.99 -21.79 -4.23
N LEU A 123 26.08 -22.51 -4.47
CA LEU A 123 26.11 -23.76 -5.23
C LEU A 123 26.36 -24.96 -4.30
N THR A 124 25.60 -26.02 -4.52
CA THR A 124 25.79 -27.33 -3.90
C THR A 124 25.89 -28.36 -5.02
N ASP A 125 27.03 -29.06 -5.11
CA ASP A 125 27.32 -30.00 -6.21
C ASP A 125 27.12 -29.41 -7.60
N GLY A 126 27.55 -28.15 -7.78
CA GLY A 126 27.41 -27.39 -9.03
C GLY A 126 26.03 -26.81 -9.28
N LYS A 127 25.02 -27.07 -8.43
CA LYS A 127 23.64 -26.60 -8.63
C LYS A 127 23.26 -25.49 -7.67
N ALA A 128 22.39 -24.58 -8.11
CA ALA A 128 21.86 -23.52 -7.25
C ALA A 128 21.11 -24.09 -6.03
N ALA A 129 21.43 -23.55 -4.84
CA ALA A 129 20.79 -23.93 -3.58
C ALA A 129 19.30 -23.52 -3.50
N SER A 130 18.91 -22.48 -4.25
CA SER A 130 17.53 -22.04 -4.45
C SER A 130 17.23 -21.95 -5.95
N SER A 131 16.01 -22.30 -6.34
CA SER A 131 15.55 -22.24 -7.73
C SER A 131 14.03 -22.01 -7.79
N PRO A 132 13.54 -21.08 -8.64
CA PRO A 132 14.34 -20.17 -9.47
C PRO A 132 15.18 -19.18 -8.65
N LEU A 133 16.28 -18.69 -9.21
CA LEU A 133 16.99 -17.50 -8.73
C LEU A 133 16.34 -16.25 -9.34
N LEU A 134 15.91 -15.30 -8.51
CA LEU A 134 15.40 -14.00 -8.95
C LEU A 134 16.54 -13.00 -9.18
N VAL A 135 16.72 -12.59 -10.44
CA VAL A 135 17.55 -11.44 -10.80
C VAL A 135 16.67 -10.20 -10.81
N LYS A 136 16.73 -9.40 -9.74
CA LYS A 136 16.06 -8.09 -9.65
C LYS A 136 16.80 -7.10 -10.54
N GLY A 137 16.10 -6.48 -11.49
CA GLY A 137 16.70 -5.50 -12.40
C GLY A 137 16.33 -4.07 -12.08
N SER A 138 17.11 -3.15 -12.63
CA SER A 138 16.77 -1.73 -12.76
C SER A 138 16.53 -1.42 -14.23
N LEU A 139 15.49 -0.66 -14.53
CA LEU A 139 15.29 -0.13 -15.87
C LEU A 139 16.31 0.97 -16.14
N LEU A 140 16.83 0.97 -17.35
CA LEU A 140 17.68 1.98 -17.96
C LEU A 140 16.89 2.79 -19.01
N GLN A 141 15.90 2.17 -19.66
CA GLN A 141 14.99 2.78 -20.63
C GLN A 141 13.55 2.29 -20.43
N PRO A 142 12.52 3.10 -20.74
CA PRO A 142 12.60 4.47 -21.29
C PRO A 142 12.97 5.55 -20.26
N VAL A 143 12.94 5.20 -18.98
CA VAL A 143 13.37 6.05 -17.87
C VAL A 143 14.14 5.18 -16.89
N ALA A 144 15.21 5.73 -16.31
CA ALA A 144 15.98 5.01 -15.30
C ALA A 144 15.15 4.88 -14.03
N LEU A 145 14.90 3.65 -13.57
CA LEU A 145 14.22 3.42 -12.29
C LEU A 145 14.63 2.07 -11.69
N THR A 146 14.66 1.99 -10.37
CA THR A 146 14.87 0.72 -9.65
C THR A 146 13.61 0.42 -8.86
N PRO A 147 12.77 -0.52 -9.35
CA PRO A 147 11.56 -0.89 -8.63
C PRO A 147 11.85 -1.32 -7.21
N ARG A 148 11.12 -0.73 -6.28
CA ARG A 148 11.13 -1.19 -4.89
C ARG A 148 10.31 -2.48 -4.79
N TYR A 149 10.96 -3.54 -4.30
CA TYR A 149 10.28 -4.75 -3.90
C TYR A 149 9.60 -4.53 -2.54
N ASN A 150 8.50 -5.24 -2.31
CA ASN A 150 7.84 -5.19 -1.02
C ASN A 150 8.74 -5.85 0.03
N GLU A 151 8.65 -5.35 1.27
CA GLU A 151 9.37 -5.92 2.42
C GLU A 151 8.68 -7.16 2.99
N GLY A 152 7.56 -7.58 2.40
CA GLY A 152 6.73 -8.65 2.92
C GLY A 152 6.07 -8.31 4.28
N PRO A 153 5.35 -9.27 4.89
CA PRO A 153 4.82 -9.12 6.22
C PRO A 153 5.89 -9.37 7.28
N THR A 154 5.77 -8.71 8.43
CA THR A 154 6.73 -8.80 9.55
C THR A 154 7.22 -10.21 9.83
N GLY A 155 8.55 -10.38 9.73
CA GLY A 155 9.28 -11.58 10.12
C GLY A 155 9.13 -12.79 9.21
N HIS A 156 8.69 -12.62 7.96
CA HIS A 156 8.57 -13.73 7.00
C HIS A 156 9.92 -14.40 6.69
N ASP A 157 10.99 -13.61 6.62
CA ASP A 157 12.37 -14.03 6.33
C ASP A 157 13.19 -14.31 7.60
N SER A 158 12.58 -14.14 8.79
CA SER A 158 13.28 -14.27 10.05
C SER A 158 13.74 -15.71 10.29
N PRO A 159 15.02 -15.95 10.65
CA PRO A 159 15.55 -17.30 10.80
C PRO A 159 14.72 -18.17 11.76
N GLY A 160 14.27 -19.32 11.27
CA GLY A 160 13.47 -20.28 12.02
C GLY A 160 11.96 -20.00 11.99
N CYS A 161 11.47 -19.07 11.17
CA CYS A 161 10.04 -18.82 10.97
C CYS A 161 9.31 -20.14 10.66
N LEU A 162 9.78 -20.89 9.67
CA LEU A 162 9.18 -22.17 9.30
C LEU A 162 9.25 -23.20 10.44
N ALA A 163 10.43 -23.38 11.05
CA ALA A 163 10.63 -24.37 12.11
C ALA A 163 9.74 -24.10 13.34
N LYS A 164 9.59 -22.83 13.73
CA LYS A 164 8.69 -22.43 14.83
C LYS A 164 7.22 -22.56 14.46
N SER A 165 6.88 -22.42 13.17
CA SER A 165 5.52 -22.57 12.67
C SER A 165 5.00 -24.01 12.71
N GLU A 166 5.87 -25.02 12.82
CA GLU A 166 5.47 -26.42 13.03
C GLU A 166 4.72 -26.62 14.36
N LYS A 167 5.03 -25.80 15.36
CA LYS A 167 4.38 -25.78 16.69
C LYS A 167 3.93 -24.36 17.00
N PRO A 168 2.87 -23.89 16.32
CA PRO A 168 2.49 -22.50 16.38
C PRO A 168 2.10 -22.12 17.81
N SER A 169 2.52 -20.94 18.23
CA SER A 169 2.21 -20.42 19.55
C SER A 169 2.15 -18.90 19.54
N TRP A 170 1.33 -18.36 20.43
CA TRP A 170 1.14 -16.93 20.60
C TRP A 170 1.35 -16.55 22.06
N LEU A 171 1.85 -15.35 22.27
CA LEU A 171 1.90 -14.71 23.57
C LEU A 171 0.80 -13.65 23.60
N LEU A 172 -0.09 -13.74 24.58
CA LEU A 172 -1.06 -12.70 24.89
C LEU A 172 -0.49 -11.89 26.05
N SER A 173 -0.31 -10.58 25.90
CA SER A 173 0.18 -9.69 26.96
C SER A 173 -0.80 -8.56 27.23
N HIS A 174 -0.67 -7.90 28.39
CA HIS A 174 -1.55 -6.81 28.81
C HIS A 174 -3.04 -7.17 28.73
N VAL A 175 -3.38 -8.40 29.10
CA VAL A 175 -4.74 -8.91 29.03
C VAL A 175 -5.61 -8.23 30.09
N ILE A 176 -6.60 -7.47 29.62
CA ILE A 176 -7.56 -6.75 30.45
C ILE A 176 -8.97 -7.08 29.96
N TRP A 177 -9.80 -7.61 30.86
CA TRP A 177 -11.23 -7.79 30.60
C TRP A 177 -12.04 -6.94 31.58
N ALA A 178 -13.00 -6.18 31.07
CA ALA A 178 -13.94 -5.41 31.87
C ALA A 178 -15.37 -5.80 31.49
N ASP A 179 -16.22 -5.95 32.49
CA ASP A 179 -17.67 -6.09 32.34
C ASP A 179 -18.31 -5.04 33.23
N GLN A 180 -18.93 -4.04 32.61
CA GLN A 180 -19.58 -2.94 33.28
C GLN A 180 -21.07 -3.00 33.00
N ASP A 181 -21.86 -3.05 34.07
CA ASP A 181 -23.31 -2.89 33.95
C ASP A 181 -23.64 -1.47 33.49
N GLY A 182 -24.60 -1.35 32.56
CA GLY A 182 -25.15 -0.05 32.19
C GLY A 182 -26.03 0.47 33.32
N ASP A 183 -26.03 1.78 33.57
CA ASP A 183 -26.83 2.46 34.60
C ASP A 183 -28.31 2.66 34.22
N GLU A 184 -28.76 2.03 33.12
CA GLU A 184 -30.13 2.11 32.56
C GLU A 184 -30.59 3.51 32.12
N ILE A 185 -29.78 4.56 32.33
CA ILE A 185 -30.14 5.96 32.08
C ILE A 185 -29.20 6.58 31.03
N THR A 186 -27.89 6.45 31.20
CA THR A 186 -26.87 7.14 30.39
C THR A 186 -25.87 6.20 29.72
N SER A 187 -25.80 4.95 30.18
CA SER A 187 -24.81 3.96 29.75
C SER A 187 -25.45 2.60 29.52
N VAL A 188 -25.03 1.93 28.45
CA VAL A 188 -25.40 0.55 28.15
C VAL A 188 -24.38 -0.40 28.78
N LYS A 189 -24.80 -1.64 29.07
CA LYS A 189 -23.88 -2.68 29.51
C LYS A 189 -22.78 -2.85 28.45
N GLU A 190 -21.53 -2.82 28.90
CA GLU A 190 -20.36 -2.90 28.05
C GLU A 190 -19.41 -3.97 28.56
N GLN A 191 -19.03 -4.89 27.67
CA GLN A 191 -17.95 -5.83 27.89
C GLN A 191 -16.79 -5.47 26.97
N ARG A 192 -15.60 -5.32 27.56
CA ARG A 192 -14.39 -4.97 26.84
C ARG A 192 -13.28 -5.96 27.13
N LEU A 193 -12.69 -6.53 26.08
CA LEU A 193 -11.44 -7.29 26.18
C LEU A 193 -10.38 -6.55 25.38
N THR A 194 -9.21 -6.34 25.97
CA THR A 194 -8.03 -5.80 25.28
C THR A 194 -6.78 -6.60 25.64
N PHE A 195 -5.90 -6.82 24.67
CA PHE A 195 -4.59 -7.45 24.87
C PHE A 195 -3.69 -7.17 23.66
N ILE A 196 -2.40 -7.45 23.79
CA ILE A 196 -1.46 -7.51 22.67
C ILE A 196 -1.22 -8.99 22.34
N LEU A 197 -1.27 -9.32 21.05
CA LEU A 197 -1.01 -10.65 20.53
C LEU A 197 0.33 -10.66 19.79
N THR A 198 1.27 -11.50 20.24
CA THR A 198 2.55 -11.72 19.56
C THR A 198 2.59 -13.15 19.00
N ASN A 199 2.79 -13.31 17.69
CA ASN A 199 3.08 -14.60 17.08
C ASN A 199 4.57 -14.93 17.28
N LEU A 200 4.86 -16.02 17.99
CA LEU A 200 6.23 -16.36 18.36
C LEU A 200 7.07 -16.94 17.21
N ALA A 201 6.43 -17.29 16.08
CA ALA A 201 7.14 -17.80 14.90
C ALA A 201 7.90 -16.69 14.15
N ASN A 202 7.24 -15.56 13.92
CA ASN A 202 7.75 -14.43 13.12
C ASN A 202 7.91 -13.13 13.93
N GLY A 203 7.49 -13.09 15.19
CA GLY A 203 7.55 -11.88 16.02
C GLY A 203 6.51 -10.82 15.65
N TYR A 204 5.50 -11.17 14.86
CA TYR A 204 4.41 -10.26 14.53
C TYR A 204 3.61 -9.89 15.77
N GLU A 205 3.32 -8.60 15.95
CA GLU A 205 2.53 -8.06 17.06
C GLU A 205 1.27 -7.34 16.56
N ALA A 206 0.16 -7.55 17.26
CA ALA A 206 -1.11 -6.86 17.00
C ALA A 206 -1.78 -6.42 18.30
N SER A 207 -2.32 -5.20 18.30
CA SER A 207 -3.19 -4.72 19.38
C SER A 207 -4.62 -5.21 19.12
N CYS A 208 -5.19 -5.92 20.08
CA CYS A 208 -6.49 -6.56 19.97
C CYS A 208 -7.49 -5.91 20.93
N MET A 209 -8.68 -5.56 20.42
CA MET A 209 -9.78 -5.03 21.23
C MET A 209 -11.15 -5.49 20.73
N SER A 210 -12.07 -5.75 21.65
CA SER A 210 -13.47 -6.02 21.33
C SER A 210 -14.16 -4.81 20.70
N GLN A 211 -15.04 -5.05 19.74
CA GLN A 211 -15.95 -4.03 19.19
C GLN A 211 -17.39 -4.30 19.63
N GLY A 212 -18.09 -3.25 20.08
CA GLY A 212 -19.49 -3.31 20.47
C GLY A 212 -19.73 -3.70 21.94
N PRO A 213 -21.00 -3.91 22.33
CA PRO A 213 -21.39 -4.08 23.74
C PRO A 213 -21.04 -5.46 24.32
N VAL A 214 -20.75 -6.45 23.48
CA VAL A 214 -20.39 -7.81 23.88
C VAL A 214 -19.04 -8.16 23.27
N ALA A 215 -18.10 -8.60 24.10
CA ALA A 215 -16.72 -8.88 23.69
C ALA A 215 -16.55 -10.21 22.93
N THR A 216 -17.43 -10.59 22.00
CA THR A 216 -17.31 -11.88 21.30
C THR A 216 -16.34 -11.85 20.12
N ASN A 217 -16.34 -10.77 19.36
CA ASN A 217 -15.46 -10.56 18.21
C ASN A 217 -14.39 -9.54 18.58
N ILE A 218 -13.13 -9.96 18.48
CA ILE A 218 -11.98 -9.12 18.82
C ILE A 218 -11.30 -8.69 17.52
N PHE A 219 -11.22 -7.39 17.32
CA PHE A 219 -10.50 -6.78 16.21
C PHE A 219 -9.04 -6.62 16.60
N CYS A 220 -8.13 -7.13 15.76
CA CYS A 220 -6.69 -7.02 15.98
C CYS A 220 -6.07 -6.22 14.82
N ALA A 221 -5.23 -5.24 15.17
CA ALA A 221 -4.48 -4.45 14.21
C ALA A 221 -2.99 -4.45 14.54
N GLY A 222 -2.18 -4.93 13.60
CA GLY A 222 -0.72 -4.88 13.65
C GLY A 222 -0.11 -3.84 12.72
N THR A 223 1.16 -4.05 12.38
CA THR A 223 1.94 -3.17 11.48
C THR A 223 1.35 -3.06 10.07
N GLU A 224 0.54 -4.03 9.63
CA GLU A 224 -0.20 -4.03 8.37
C GLU A 224 -1.21 -2.90 8.21
N PHE A 225 -1.67 -2.29 9.31
CA PHE A 225 -2.58 -1.15 9.24
C PHE A 225 -1.87 0.19 9.01
N GLN A 226 -0.54 0.24 9.20
CA GLN A 226 0.24 1.47 9.13
C GLN A 226 1.19 1.51 7.93
N SER A 227 1.48 0.37 7.30
CA SER A 227 2.41 0.31 6.20
C SER A 227 1.74 -0.01 4.87
N PHE A 228 1.91 0.91 3.93
CA PHE A 228 1.56 0.75 2.52
C PHE A 228 2.60 -0.09 1.74
N THR A 229 3.72 -0.47 2.37
CA THR A 229 4.78 -1.31 1.77
C THR A 229 4.57 -2.79 2.01
N ILE A 230 3.58 -3.16 2.84
CA ILE A 230 3.21 -4.55 3.02
C ILE A 230 2.53 -5.01 1.74
N GLY A 231 3.18 -5.95 1.06
CA GLY A 231 2.77 -6.44 -0.23
C GLY A 231 1.42 -7.15 -0.21
N ARG A 232 1.20 -8.02 -1.21
CA ARG A 232 -0.07 -8.75 -1.38
C ARG A 232 -0.42 -9.64 -0.18
N TYR A 233 0.57 -10.02 0.61
CA TYR A 233 0.48 -11.06 1.64
C TYR A 233 0.56 -10.43 3.03
N SER A 234 -0.54 -9.82 3.49
CA SER A 234 -0.68 -9.32 4.85
C SER A 234 -1.05 -10.43 5.84
N ILE A 235 -0.53 -10.36 7.07
CA ILE A 235 -0.94 -11.28 8.14
C ILE A 235 -2.43 -11.04 8.45
N SER A 236 -3.20 -12.13 8.51
CA SER A 236 -4.63 -12.08 8.82
C SER A 236 -4.85 -12.71 10.18
N THR A 237 -5.39 -11.95 11.12
CA THR A 237 -5.66 -12.39 12.49
C THR A 237 -7.15 -12.27 12.80
N ALA A 238 -7.79 -13.40 13.14
CA ALA A 238 -9.16 -13.45 13.64
C ALA A 238 -9.15 -13.96 15.08
N VAL A 239 -9.74 -13.20 15.99
CA VAL A 239 -9.81 -13.57 17.41
C VAL A 239 -11.26 -13.56 17.89
N GLN A 240 -11.65 -14.65 18.54
CA GLN A 240 -12.93 -14.80 19.22
C GLN A 240 -12.71 -14.93 20.73
N PHE A 241 -13.63 -14.40 21.51
CA PHE A 241 -13.62 -14.54 22.95
C PHE A 241 -14.97 -15.02 23.46
N ASP A 242 -14.93 -16.04 24.32
CA ASP A 242 -16.10 -16.56 25.03
C ASP A 242 -16.06 -16.06 26.49
N PRO A 243 -16.89 -15.06 26.86
CA PRO A 243 -16.91 -14.52 28.22
C PRO A 243 -17.42 -15.51 29.26
N ALA A 244 -18.15 -16.57 28.88
CA ALA A 244 -18.64 -17.56 29.83
C ALA A 244 -17.51 -18.47 30.35
N THR A 245 -16.52 -18.75 29.50
CA THR A 245 -15.38 -19.62 29.81
C THR A 245 -14.06 -18.85 29.93
N TYR A 246 -14.07 -17.54 29.68
CA TYR A 246 -12.90 -16.68 29.49
C TYR A 246 -11.93 -17.24 28.45
N SER A 247 -12.43 -17.95 27.44
CA SER A 247 -11.59 -18.58 26.42
C SER A 247 -11.35 -17.66 25.24
N VAL A 248 -10.08 -17.44 24.91
CA VAL A 248 -9.67 -16.77 23.67
C VAL A 248 -9.35 -17.84 22.64
N THR A 249 -9.90 -17.69 21.43
CA THR A 249 -9.54 -18.47 20.26
C THR A 249 -8.89 -17.57 19.23
N VAL A 250 -7.67 -17.92 18.82
CA VAL A 250 -6.91 -17.24 17.77
C VAL A 250 -6.93 -18.11 16.53
N ASN A 251 -7.21 -17.51 15.38
CA ASN A 251 -6.97 -18.09 14.06
C ASN A 251 -6.15 -17.08 13.26
N GLN A 252 -4.95 -17.48 12.85
CA GLN A 252 -4.03 -16.58 12.17
C GLN A 252 -3.44 -17.24 10.92
N THR A 253 -3.30 -16.45 9.86
CA THR A 253 -2.52 -16.80 8.67
C THR A 253 -1.32 -15.87 8.55
N TRP A 254 -0.13 -16.45 8.40
CA TRP A 254 1.14 -15.73 8.20
C TRP A 254 1.98 -16.42 7.12
N PHE A 255 3.16 -15.88 6.86
CA PHE A 255 4.02 -16.29 5.75
C PHE A 255 5.45 -16.47 6.24
N CYS A 256 6.15 -17.46 5.69
CA CYS A 256 7.57 -17.71 5.94
C CYS A 256 8.29 -18.05 4.64
N ASP A 257 9.51 -17.56 4.48
CA ASP A 257 10.42 -17.92 3.39
C ASP A 257 11.91 -17.91 3.80
N ASP A 258 12.15 -17.97 5.12
CA ASP A 258 13.45 -17.93 5.79
C ASP A 258 14.46 -19.00 5.32
N HIS A 259 13.98 -20.11 4.76
CA HIS A 259 14.83 -21.17 4.20
C HIS A 259 15.07 -21.00 2.69
N ASP A 260 14.04 -20.62 1.92
CA ASP A 260 14.12 -20.49 0.46
C ASP A 260 13.09 -19.46 -0.03
N PRO A 261 13.52 -18.24 -0.41
CA PRO A 261 12.62 -17.20 -0.94
C PRO A 261 11.97 -17.59 -2.27
N ALA A 262 12.48 -18.62 -2.96
CA ALA A 262 11.86 -19.17 -4.16
C ALA A 262 10.72 -20.17 -3.85
N LYS A 263 10.54 -20.56 -2.58
CA LYS A 263 9.46 -21.44 -2.12
C LYS A 263 8.76 -20.89 -0.87
N PRO A 264 8.19 -19.67 -0.94
CA PRO A 264 7.51 -19.08 0.20
C PRO A 264 6.30 -19.94 0.62
N LEU A 265 6.02 -19.96 1.91
CA LEU A 265 4.93 -20.74 2.50
C LEU A 265 3.90 -19.80 3.14
N GLN A 266 2.63 -20.04 2.85
CA GLN A 266 1.50 -19.52 3.61
C GLN A 266 1.09 -20.56 4.66
N ILE A 267 1.00 -20.13 5.91
CA ILE A 267 0.72 -20.99 7.05
C ILE A 267 -0.51 -20.46 7.78
N ALA A 268 -1.51 -21.31 8.00
CA ALA A 268 -2.66 -21.00 8.83
C ALA A 268 -2.69 -21.93 10.05
N ALA A 269 -2.95 -21.37 11.23
CA ALA A 269 -3.09 -22.14 12.46
C ALA A 269 -4.13 -21.53 13.38
N SER A 270 -4.59 -22.34 14.33
CA SER A 270 -5.51 -21.89 15.36
C SER A 270 -5.15 -22.44 16.73
N GLY A 271 -5.53 -21.74 17.79
CA GLY A 271 -5.46 -22.27 19.15
C GLY A 271 -6.49 -21.62 20.06
N THR A 272 -6.79 -22.29 21.16
CA THR A 272 -7.76 -21.84 22.15
C THR A 272 -7.14 -21.96 23.54
N LEU A 273 -7.30 -20.92 24.36
CA LEU A 273 -6.80 -20.88 25.73
C LEU A 273 -7.84 -20.24 26.67
N PRO A 274 -8.25 -20.92 27.75
CA PRO A 274 -8.95 -20.26 28.86
C PRO A 274 -7.97 -19.32 29.58
N LEU A 275 -8.29 -18.03 29.61
CA LEU A 275 -7.45 -17.03 30.26
C LEU A 275 -7.51 -17.20 31.78
N PRO A 276 -6.35 -17.22 32.48
CA PRO A 276 -6.30 -17.30 33.94
C PRO A 276 -6.55 -15.92 34.55
N LEU A 277 -7.77 -15.41 34.41
CA LEU A 277 -8.15 -14.08 34.88
C LEU A 277 -8.46 -14.08 36.39
N GLU A 278 -7.90 -13.10 37.10
CA GLU A 278 -8.31 -12.71 38.45
C GLU A 278 -9.12 -11.41 38.36
N CYS A 279 -10.21 -11.35 39.12
CA CYS A 279 -11.25 -10.35 38.93
C CYS A 279 -11.58 -9.61 40.22
N ASP A 280 -11.55 -8.29 40.14
CA ASP A 280 -12.10 -7.39 41.16
C ASP A 280 -13.47 -6.89 40.72
N THR A 281 -14.39 -6.75 41.68
CA THR A 281 -15.74 -6.25 41.42
C THR A 281 -16.05 -5.11 42.37
N GLU A 282 -16.39 -3.96 41.83
CA GLU A 282 -16.67 -2.74 42.58
C GLU A 282 -18.01 -2.13 42.17
N PRO A 283 -18.77 -1.51 43.10
CA PRO A 283 -19.95 -0.74 42.75
C PRO A 283 -19.60 0.50 41.91
N ILE A 284 -20.43 0.83 40.93
CA ILE A 284 -20.27 2.09 40.18
C ILE A 284 -20.65 3.27 41.10
N PRO A 285 -19.79 4.29 41.29
CA PRO A 285 -20.04 5.36 42.26
C PRO A 285 -21.35 6.13 42.04
N SER A 286 -21.76 6.32 40.79
CA SER A 286 -23.02 6.98 40.42
C SER A 286 -24.25 6.07 40.53
N SER A 287 -24.06 4.75 40.59
CA SER A 287 -25.15 3.78 40.67
C SER A 287 -24.73 2.53 41.45
N PRO A 288 -24.78 2.54 42.80
CA PRO A 288 -24.22 1.47 43.64
C PRO A 288 -24.85 0.08 43.48
N SER A 289 -26.02 -0.03 42.83
CA SER A 289 -26.64 -1.31 42.46
C SER A 289 -26.02 -1.94 41.22
N HIS A 290 -25.22 -1.19 40.47
CA HIS A 290 -24.54 -1.64 39.25
C HIS A 290 -23.09 -1.94 39.57
N LEU A 291 -22.56 -2.99 38.97
CA LEU A 291 -21.22 -3.47 39.23
C LEU A 291 -20.32 -3.22 38.03
N LYS A 292 -19.08 -2.89 38.34
CA LYS A 292 -17.97 -2.93 37.40
C LYS A 292 -17.06 -4.07 37.81
N LYS A 293 -16.92 -5.05 36.94
CA LYS A 293 -15.98 -6.16 37.10
C LYS A 293 -14.78 -5.90 36.20
N PHE A 294 -13.59 -5.94 36.79
CA PHE A 294 -12.33 -5.73 36.09
C PHE A 294 -11.42 -6.93 36.36
N CYS A 295 -10.89 -7.54 35.31
CA CYS A 295 -10.06 -8.73 35.43
C CYS A 295 -8.76 -8.59 34.63
N THR A 296 -7.69 -9.12 35.21
CA THR A 296 -6.34 -9.17 34.62
C THR A 296 -5.72 -10.54 34.84
N VAL A 297 -4.62 -10.81 34.13
CA VAL A 297 -3.81 -12.01 34.40
C VAL A 297 -2.86 -11.70 35.56
N PRO A 298 -2.78 -12.55 36.61
CA PRO A 298 -2.16 -12.22 37.90
C PRO A 298 -0.62 -12.21 37.93
N ASN A 299 0.04 -12.44 36.80
CA ASN A 299 1.50 -12.34 36.73
C ASN A 299 1.95 -10.89 36.49
N THR A 300 3.20 -10.60 36.83
CA THR A 300 3.79 -9.25 36.77
C THR A 300 3.74 -8.62 35.38
N ASP A 301 3.67 -9.44 34.33
CA ASP A 301 3.66 -8.99 32.94
C ASP A 301 2.27 -9.14 32.27
N SER A 302 1.26 -9.61 33.02
CA SER A 302 -0.09 -9.94 32.52
C SER A 302 -0.08 -10.77 31.23
N THR A 303 0.76 -11.81 31.18
CA THR A 303 0.99 -12.65 30.00
C THR A 303 0.38 -14.05 30.09
N ALA A 304 -0.09 -14.57 28.96
CA ALA A 304 -0.54 -15.96 28.80
C ALA A 304 -0.05 -16.53 27.47
N THR A 305 0.50 -17.75 27.49
CA THR A 305 0.95 -18.43 26.27
C THR A 305 -0.13 -19.36 25.73
N LEU A 306 -0.52 -19.14 24.48
CA LEU A 306 -1.52 -19.93 23.77
C LEU A 306 -0.79 -20.87 22.80
N SER A 307 -0.93 -22.18 23.04
CA SER A 307 -0.42 -23.20 22.12
C SER A 307 -1.43 -23.43 21.00
N GLY A 308 -0.93 -23.54 19.76
CA GLY A 308 -1.74 -23.75 18.57
C GLY A 308 -1.68 -25.16 18.03
N THR A 309 -2.57 -25.41 17.08
CA THR A 309 -2.56 -26.54 16.17
C THR A 309 -2.38 -26.02 14.76
N LEU A 310 -1.39 -26.56 14.03
CA LEU A 310 -1.15 -26.25 12.64
C LEU A 310 -2.37 -26.64 11.79
N GLY A 311 -2.85 -25.72 10.96
CA GLY A 311 -3.94 -25.93 10.02
C GLY A 311 -3.39 -26.27 8.64
N THR A 312 -3.40 -25.29 7.74
CA THR A 312 -2.95 -25.47 6.35
C THR A 312 -1.56 -24.89 6.14
N VAL A 313 -0.78 -25.55 5.27
CA VAL A 313 0.49 -25.05 4.74
C VAL A 313 0.40 -25.10 3.23
N VAL A 314 0.59 -23.96 2.57
CA VAL A 314 0.47 -23.83 1.11
C VAL A 314 1.74 -23.20 0.58
N THR A 315 2.39 -23.85 -0.39
CA THR A 315 3.51 -23.24 -1.12
C THR A 315 2.98 -22.21 -2.11
N LEU A 316 3.49 -20.99 -2.01
CA LEU A 316 3.18 -19.87 -2.88
C LEU A 316 4.12 -19.87 -4.11
N PRO A 317 3.79 -19.12 -5.17
CA PRO A 317 4.72 -18.91 -6.28
C PRO A 317 6.06 -18.33 -5.79
N PRO A 318 7.17 -18.58 -6.52
CA PRO A 318 8.48 -18.07 -6.15
C PRO A 318 8.48 -16.55 -5.94
N TYR A 319 9.08 -16.08 -4.84
CA TYR A 319 9.21 -14.67 -4.48
C TYR A 319 7.91 -13.88 -4.33
N ALA A 320 6.76 -14.56 -4.24
CA ALA A 320 5.46 -13.89 -4.23
C ALA A 320 5.29 -12.90 -3.05
N ILE A 321 5.95 -13.15 -1.91
CA ILE A 321 5.87 -12.31 -0.71
C ILE A 321 6.42 -10.90 -0.99
N GLU A 322 7.60 -10.82 -1.59
CA GLU A 322 8.30 -9.56 -1.87
C GLU A 322 7.95 -8.96 -3.22
N ASP A 323 7.37 -9.75 -4.13
CA ASP A 323 6.99 -9.26 -5.44
C ASP A 323 6.05 -8.05 -5.31
N PRO A 324 6.32 -6.96 -6.04
CA PRO A 324 5.45 -5.79 -6.02
C PRO A 324 4.06 -6.21 -6.48
N VAL A 325 3.03 -5.70 -5.79
CA VAL A 325 1.65 -6.04 -6.12
C VAL A 325 1.38 -5.48 -7.50
N PRO A 326 0.99 -6.32 -8.49
CA PRO A 326 0.58 -5.80 -9.78
C PRO A 326 -0.58 -4.83 -9.56
N ALA A 327 -0.35 -3.53 -9.78
CA ALA A 327 -1.39 -2.52 -9.70
C ALA A 327 -2.57 -2.93 -10.61
N THR A 328 -3.75 -3.18 -10.05
CA THR A 328 -4.91 -3.62 -10.85
C THR A 328 -5.33 -2.57 -11.90
N GLN A 329 -4.79 -1.35 -11.79
CA GLN A 329 -5.00 -0.22 -12.68
C GLN A 329 -3.70 0.56 -12.89
N ASP A 330 -3.66 1.43 -13.90
CA ASP A 330 -2.47 2.23 -14.20
C ASP A 330 -2.06 3.10 -13.00
N SER A 331 -0.79 2.99 -12.60
CA SER A 331 -0.18 3.81 -11.55
C SER A 331 -0.03 5.27 -11.98
N CYS A 332 0.51 6.12 -11.09
CA CYS A 332 0.84 7.50 -11.43
C CYS A 332 1.77 7.57 -12.65
N THR A 333 2.86 6.79 -12.64
CA THR A 333 3.86 6.73 -13.70
C THR A 333 3.21 6.32 -15.02
N LEU A 334 2.50 5.18 -15.05
CA LEU A 334 1.88 4.68 -16.27
C LEU A 334 0.80 5.64 -16.80
N SER A 335 -0.03 6.20 -15.93
CA SER A 335 -1.05 7.19 -16.32
C SER A 335 -0.41 8.44 -16.91
N SER A 336 0.67 8.93 -16.28
CA SER A 336 1.42 10.10 -16.73
C SER A 336 2.15 9.88 -18.05
N ILE A 337 2.49 8.64 -18.38
CA ILE A 337 3.14 8.28 -19.64
C ILE A 337 2.11 8.17 -20.77
N TYR A 338 1.05 7.39 -20.58
CA TYR A 338 0.17 6.97 -21.68
C TYR A 338 -1.13 7.76 -21.80
N ASN A 339 -1.61 8.37 -20.71
CA ASN A 339 -2.85 9.15 -20.71
C ASN A 339 -2.82 10.28 -19.67
N PRO A 340 -1.84 11.19 -19.75
CA PRO A 340 -1.66 12.26 -18.77
C PRO A 340 -2.80 13.27 -18.88
N ARG A 341 -3.58 13.43 -17.80
CA ARG A 341 -4.78 14.28 -17.75
C ARG A 341 -4.92 14.97 -16.40
N TRP A 342 -5.28 16.26 -16.42
CA TRP A 342 -5.76 16.96 -15.24
C TRP A 342 -7.29 17.05 -15.31
N GLN A 343 -7.94 16.69 -14.21
CA GLN A 343 -9.34 17.02 -13.98
C GLN A 343 -9.39 18.33 -13.22
N PHE A 344 -10.26 19.22 -13.67
CA PHE A 344 -10.54 20.51 -13.07
C PHE A 344 -11.97 20.52 -12.51
N SER A 345 -12.18 21.17 -11.38
CA SER A 345 -13.49 21.40 -10.78
C SER A 345 -13.54 22.75 -10.07
N TYR A 346 -14.72 23.13 -9.57
CA TYR A 346 -14.90 24.26 -8.65
C TYR A 346 -14.28 25.60 -9.11
N PHE A 347 -14.44 25.95 -10.40
CA PHE A 347 -13.88 27.20 -10.91
C PHE A 347 -14.68 28.39 -10.38
N SER A 348 -13.97 29.39 -9.89
CA SER A 348 -14.53 30.66 -9.46
C SER A 348 -13.56 31.82 -9.68
N THR A 349 -14.12 33.02 -9.78
CA THR A 349 -13.40 34.27 -9.82
C THR A 349 -13.95 35.21 -8.75
N TYR A 350 -13.08 35.78 -7.93
CA TYR A 350 -13.43 36.74 -6.88
C TYR A 350 -12.59 38.00 -7.04
N ASN A 351 -13.24 39.13 -7.36
CA ASN A 351 -12.54 40.41 -7.59
C ASN A 351 -11.39 40.30 -8.62
N GLY A 352 -11.58 39.48 -9.66
CA GLY A 352 -10.58 39.19 -10.69
C GLY A 352 -9.53 38.14 -10.33
N SER A 353 -9.44 37.72 -9.07
CA SER A 353 -8.61 36.57 -8.65
C SER A 353 -9.31 35.27 -8.98
N ILE A 354 -8.55 34.27 -9.42
CA ILE A 354 -9.08 32.99 -9.88
C ILE A 354 -8.79 31.89 -8.85
N SER A 355 -9.75 31.00 -8.66
CA SER A 355 -9.55 29.74 -7.94
C SER A 355 -10.25 28.57 -8.63
N PHE A 356 -9.70 27.38 -8.47
CA PHE A 356 -10.24 26.13 -9.00
C PHE A 356 -9.66 24.95 -8.23
N GLU A 357 -10.17 23.76 -8.50
CA GLU A 357 -9.62 22.52 -7.96
C GLU A 357 -8.97 21.69 -9.06
N ILE A 358 -7.93 20.94 -8.70
CA ILE A 358 -7.26 19.99 -9.60
C ILE A 358 -7.10 18.59 -9.01
N ILE A 359 -7.18 17.60 -9.90
CA ILE A 359 -6.85 16.20 -9.62
C ILE A 359 -6.08 15.64 -10.82
N LEU A 360 -4.90 15.06 -10.58
CA LEU A 360 -4.23 14.25 -11.60
C LEU A 360 -5.05 12.97 -11.81
N GLN A 361 -5.57 12.81 -13.03
CA GLN A 361 -6.33 11.62 -13.41
C GLN A 361 -5.40 10.43 -13.50
N THR A 362 -5.39 9.68 -12.41
CA THR A 362 -4.76 8.37 -12.34
C THR A 362 -5.80 7.42 -11.81
N ASN A 363 -5.65 6.14 -12.13
CA ASN A 363 -6.62 5.13 -11.70
C ASN A 363 -6.40 4.70 -10.23
N ARG A 364 -6.06 5.61 -9.31
CA ARG A 364 -6.05 5.28 -7.89
C ARG A 364 -7.26 5.87 -7.20
N GLY A 365 -8.24 4.99 -6.91
CA GLY A 365 -9.24 5.16 -5.85
C GLY A 365 -9.88 6.54 -5.71
N PHE A 366 -10.38 6.81 -4.51
CA PHE A 366 -10.94 8.11 -4.16
C PHE A 366 -9.80 9.11 -3.92
N ARG A 367 -9.87 10.28 -4.57
CA ARG A 367 -8.93 11.39 -4.41
C ARG A 367 -9.70 12.65 -4.07
N TYR A 368 -9.21 13.40 -3.10
CA TYR A 368 -9.76 14.72 -2.82
C TYR A 368 -9.24 15.71 -3.87
N PRO A 369 -10.11 16.56 -4.46
CA PRO A 369 -9.68 17.69 -5.26
C PRO A 369 -8.78 18.62 -4.46
N ASN A 370 -7.74 19.17 -5.10
CA ASN A 370 -6.82 20.10 -4.45
C ASN A 370 -7.18 21.53 -4.86
N PRO A 371 -7.55 22.40 -3.90
CA PRO A 371 -7.82 23.80 -4.20
C PRO A 371 -6.54 24.52 -4.62
N VAL A 372 -6.66 25.30 -5.69
CA VAL A 372 -5.64 26.16 -6.26
C VAL A 372 -6.17 27.59 -6.25
N TYR A 373 -5.37 28.49 -5.70
CA TYR A 373 -5.62 29.92 -5.67
C TYR A 373 -4.59 30.65 -6.54
N GLN A 374 -4.98 31.84 -7.01
CA GLN A 374 -4.10 32.71 -7.79
C GLN A 374 -3.01 33.32 -6.91
N GLY A 375 -1.76 32.89 -7.14
CA GLY A 375 -0.56 33.50 -6.56
C GLY A 375 -0.04 34.69 -7.38
N GLU A 376 1.27 34.89 -7.33
CA GLU A 376 1.93 36.02 -8.01
C GLU A 376 1.88 35.90 -9.54
N ALA A 377 1.82 37.05 -10.22
CA ALA A 377 1.90 37.09 -11.68
C ALA A 377 3.33 36.78 -12.14
N THR A 378 3.47 35.82 -13.05
CA THR A 378 4.78 35.38 -13.60
C THR A 378 5.10 35.99 -14.96
N GLY A 379 4.13 36.69 -15.57
CA GLY A 379 4.24 37.30 -16.90
C GLY A 379 3.31 36.64 -17.92
N ASP A 380 3.06 37.32 -19.06
CA ASP A 380 2.27 36.80 -20.19
C ASP A 380 0.87 36.23 -19.84
N GLY A 381 0.25 36.77 -18.78
CA GLY A 381 -1.06 36.30 -18.29
C GLY A 381 -1.02 35.01 -17.46
N TRP A 382 0.16 34.55 -17.04
CA TRP A 382 0.33 33.40 -16.15
C TRP A 382 0.49 33.84 -14.69
N PHE A 383 -0.07 33.03 -13.79
CA PHE A 383 -0.01 33.18 -12.35
C PHE A 383 0.58 31.92 -11.71
N GLU A 384 1.34 32.08 -10.63
CA GLU A 384 1.73 30.95 -9.79
C GLU A 384 0.50 30.31 -9.15
N CYS A 385 0.56 29.00 -8.95
CA CYS A 385 -0.43 28.30 -8.15
C CYS A 385 -0.10 28.43 -6.67
N GLU A 386 -1.03 28.97 -5.90
CA GLU A 386 -1.02 28.85 -4.44
C GLU A 386 -1.91 27.66 -4.04
N MET A 387 -1.30 26.57 -3.56
CA MET A 387 -2.04 25.39 -3.13
C MET A 387 -2.65 25.66 -1.75
N GLY A 388 -3.94 25.33 -1.55
CA GLY A 388 -4.61 25.56 -0.27
C GLY A 388 -4.02 24.79 0.92
N TYR A 389 -4.55 25.02 2.13
CA TYR A 389 -4.04 24.46 3.39
C TYR A 389 -4.00 22.92 3.44
N ASP A 390 -4.94 22.26 2.74
CA ASP A 390 -4.92 20.79 2.56
C ASP A 390 -3.79 20.30 1.63
N GLY A 391 -3.17 21.25 0.91
CA GLY A 391 -2.06 21.11 -0.05
C GLY A 391 -0.65 21.17 0.57
N GLY A 392 -0.54 21.42 1.88
CA GLY A 392 0.73 21.79 2.53
C GLY A 392 1.36 20.70 3.39
N ALA A 393 2.53 20.20 2.98
CA ALA A 393 3.65 19.62 3.76
C ALA A 393 3.41 18.49 4.81
N GLN A 394 2.18 18.11 5.16
CA GLN A 394 1.91 17.20 6.29
C GLN A 394 1.55 15.75 5.91
N VAL A 395 1.50 15.41 4.62
CA VAL A 395 1.32 14.01 4.20
C VAL A 395 2.64 13.50 3.59
N PRO A 396 3.38 12.59 4.27
CA PRO A 396 4.67 12.07 3.82
C PRO A 396 4.62 11.35 2.47
N GLU A 397 3.45 10.86 2.09
CA GLU A 397 3.16 10.35 0.75
C GLU A 397 2.48 11.47 -0.02
N GLY A 398 3.30 12.39 -0.55
CA GLY A 398 2.85 13.58 -1.26
C GLY A 398 1.64 13.28 -2.15
N PRO A 399 0.49 13.93 -1.93
CA PRO A 399 -0.63 13.85 -2.85
C PRO A 399 -0.12 14.16 -4.25
N LEU A 400 -0.75 13.56 -5.27
CA LEU A 400 -0.38 13.78 -6.68
C LEU A 400 -0.74 15.20 -7.16
N TRP A 401 -0.49 16.21 -6.32
CA TRP A 401 -0.47 17.60 -6.68
C TRP A 401 0.83 17.91 -7.42
N PRO A 402 0.81 18.93 -8.28
CA PRO A 402 2.05 19.44 -8.83
C PRO A 402 2.87 20.13 -7.74
N TYR A 403 4.18 19.85 -7.69
CA TYR A 403 5.09 20.55 -6.77
C TYR A 403 5.53 21.90 -7.34
N LYS A 404 5.31 22.15 -8.64
CA LYS A 404 5.28 23.48 -9.24
C LYS A 404 4.11 23.57 -10.20
N CYS A 405 3.33 24.64 -10.13
CA CYS A 405 2.44 24.94 -11.23
C CYS A 405 2.23 26.44 -11.46
N GLN A 406 1.83 26.73 -12.68
CA GLN A 406 1.36 28.02 -13.13
C GLN A 406 0.06 27.83 -13.91
N PHE A 407 -0.84 28.80 -13.88
CA PHE A 407 -2.03 28.76 -14.71
C PHE A 407 -2.31 30.09 -15.41
N ALA A 408 -3.08 30.02 -16.49
CA ALA A 408 -3.55 31.18 -17.24
C ALA A 408 -5.03 30.99 -17.60
N TRP A 409 -5.79 32.07 -17.58
CA TRP A 409 -7.21 32.08 -17.92
C TRP A 409 -7.49 33.00 -19.10
N ASP A 410 -8.07 32.46 -20.17
CA ASP A 410 -8.60 33.23 -21.29
C ASP A 410 -10.12 33.37 -21.11
N GLU A 411 -10.57 34.53 -20.63
CA GLU A 411 -11.98 34.83 -20.41
C GLU A 411 -12.81 34.75 -21.71
N GLY A 412 -12.24 35.18 -22.83
CA GLY A 412 -12.93 35.21 -24.13
C GLY A 412 -13.23 33.82 -24.65
N ARG A 413 -12.34 32.85 -24.39
CA ARG A 413 -12.51 31.44 -24.78
C ARG A 413 -13.01 30.54 -23.65
N LYS A 414 -13.07 31.06 -22.42
CA LYS A 414 -13.31 30.29 -21.19
C LYS A 414 -12.35 29.12 -21.05
N GLU A 415 -11.08 29.35 -21.38
CA GLU A 415 -10.03 28.32 -21.37
C GLU A 415 -9.10 28.52 -20.17
N LEU A 416 -9.00 27.49 -19.34
CA LEU A 416 -8.01 27.40 -18.27
C LEU A 416 -6.82 26.56 -18.77
N SER A 417 -5.63 27.15 -18.73
CA SER A 417 -4.38 26.47 -19.04
C SER A 417 -3.55 26.28 -17.78
N LEU A 418 -2.96 25.10 -17.60
CA LEU A 418 -2.17 24.70 -16.45
C LEU A 418 -0.82 24.16 -16.93
N ARG A 419 0.28 24.78 -16.50
CA ARG A 419 1.64 24.24 -16.54
C ARG A 419 1.91 23.58 -15.21
N ALA A 420 2.18 22.29 -15.21
CA ALA A 420 2.36 21.53 -13.99
C ALA A 420 3.64 20.70 -14.07
N GLU A 421 4.38 20.66 -12.96
CA GLU A 421 5.43 19.68 -12.68
C GLU A 421 4.95 18.78 -11.53
N TRP A 422 4.94 17.47 -11.73
CA TRP A 422 4.51 16.49 -10.72
C TRP A 422 5.49 15.32 -10.66
N GLU A 423 5.39 14.53 -9.60
CA GLU A 423 6.26 13.37 -9.41
C GLU A 423 5.49 12.12 -9.00
N CYS A 424 5.99 10.98 -9.44
CA CYS A 424 5.44 9.66 -9.13
C CYS A 424 6.49 8.86 -8.34
N LEU A 425 6.16 8.57 -7.08
CA LEU A 425 7.05 7.91 -6.12
C LEU A 425 6.86 6.38 -6.06
N GLU A 426 5.82 5.84 -6.71
CA GLU A 426 5.41 4.45 -6.41
C GLU A 426 6.32 3.36 -6.94
N LEU A 427 7.11 3.65 -7.97
CA LEU A 427 8.05 2.68 -8.52
C LEU A 427 9.42 2.81 -7.86
N ASP A 428 9.86 4.05 -7.58
CA ASP A 428 11.17 4.36 -7.02
C ASP A 428 11.04 5.62 -6.12
N ALA A 429 10.78 5.39 -4.83
CA ALA A 429 10.52 6.48 -3.88
C ALA A 429 11.78 7.33 -3.59
N GLU A 430 12.97 6.73 -3.71
CA GLU A 430 14.24 7.44 -3.54
C GLU A 430 14.57 8.31 -4.75
N ASN A 431 14.10 7.93 -5.92
CA ASN A 431 14.37 8.61 -7.19
C ASN A 431 13.07 8.73 -8.00
N PRO A 432 12.14 9.61 -7.59
CA PRO A 432 10.85 9.75 -8.25
C PRO A 432 10.99 10.00 -9.76
N VAL A 433 10.02 9.49 -10.52
CA VAL A 433 9.86 9.89 -11.91
C VAL A 433 9.15 11.25 -11.92
N ARG A 434 9.85 12.26 -12.45
CA ARG A 434 9.32 13.62 -12.56
C ARG A 434 8.73 13.83 -13.94
N PHE A 435 7.60 14.49 -13.98
CA PHE A 435 6.89 14.84 -15.19
C PHE A 435 6.65 16.34 -15.23
N SER A 436 6.58 16.89 -16.44
CA SER A 436 6.08 18.23 -16.68
C SER A 436 5.22 18.24 -17.95
N GLY A 437 4.27 19.16 -18.01
CA GLY A 437 3.42 19.29 -19.18
C GLY A 437 2.44 20.45 -19.07
N VAL A 438 1.73 20.70 -20.18
CA VAL A 438 0.74 21.76 -20.27
C VAL A 438 -0.62 21.16 -20.58
N SER A 439 -1.60 21.44 -19.73
CA SER A 439 -2.99 21.08 -19.96
C SER A 439 -3.80 22.33 -20.28
N THR A 440 -4.73 22.23 -21.22
CA THR A 440 -5.72 23.27 -21.48
C THR A 440 -7.10 22.64 -21.47
N ALA A 441 -8.03 23.27 -20.77
CA ALA A 441 -9.40 22.79 -20.67
C ALA A 441 -10.39 23.95 -20.74
N THR A 442 -11.47 23.76 -21.51
CA THR A 442 -12.57 24.72 -21.58
C THR A 442 -13.50 24.50 -20.38
N VAL A 443 -13.82 25.57 -19.66
CA VAL A 443 -14.81 25.54 -18.58
C VAL A 443 -16.21 25.44 -19.20
N ASN A 444 -16.70 24.20 -19.31
CA ASN A 444 -17.98 23.89 -19.95
C ASN A 444 -19.20 24.12 -19.05
N SER A 445 -18.98 24.49 -17.79
CA SER A 445 -20.02 24.81 -16.83
C SER A 445 -20.53 26.25 -17.02
N ASN A 446 -21.82 26.46 -16.76
CA ASN A 446 -22.37 27.82 -16.68
C ASN A 446 -21.68 28.58 -15.54
N ILE A 447 -21.06 29.71 -15.88
CA ILE A 447 -20.48 30.64 -14.92
C ILE A 447 -21.57 31.63 -14.54
N VAL A 448 -21.97 31.60 -13.28
CA VAL A 448 -22.95 32.52 -12.69
C VAL A 448 -22.19 33.57 -11.92
N CYS A 449 -22.50 34.85 -12.15
CA CYS A 449 -21.87 35.97 -11.47
C CYS A 449 -22.90 36.68 -10.58
N GLU A 450 -22.52 36.92 -9.33
CA GLU A 450 -23.30 37.70 -8.37
C GLU A 450 -22.44 38.76 -7.69
N LYS A 451 -23.11 39.80 -7.19
CA LYS A 451 -22.47 40.87 -6.44
C LYS A 451 -22.48 40.53 -4.96
N VAL A 452 -21.32 40.38 -4.36
CA VAL A 452 -21.15 40.04 -2.94
C VAL A 452 -20.48 41.17 -2.18
N GLU A 453 -20.87 41.37 -0.93
CA GLU A 453 -20.19 42.30 -0.03
C GLU A 453 -18.78 41.77 0.29
N HIS A 454 -17.75 42.53 -0.07
CA HIS A 454 -16.37 42.24 0.31
C HIS A 454 -16.10 42.72 1.73
N ARG A 455 -15.53 41.83 2.54
CA ARG A 455 -15.12 42.10 3.93
C ARG A 455 -13.67 41.68 4.05
N GLU A 456 -12.83 42.58 4.54
CA GLU A 456 -11.43 42.28 4.82
C GLU A 456 -11.34 41.71 6.24
N TYR A 457 -10.90 40.46 6.35
CA TYR A 457 -10.58 39.85 7.63
C TYR A 457 -9.11 40.08 7.91
N THR A 458 -8.79 40.51 9.13
CA THR A 458 -7.40 40.56 9.60
C THR A 458 -6.97 39.16 10.02
N ASP A 459 -5.86 38.65 9.48
CA ASP A 459 -5.29 37.34 9.81
C ASP A 459 -4.72 37.24 11.25
N GLU A 460 -5.12 38.14 12.15
CA GLU A 460 -4.71 38.04 13.55
C GLU A 460 -5.46 36.87 14.21
N PRO A 461 -4.74 35.87 14.76
CA PRO A 461 -5.38 34.75 15.44
C PRO A 461 -6.19 35.27 16.61
N LEU A 462 -7.48 34.93 16.65
CA LEU A 462 -8.37 35.32 17.75
C LEU A 462 -7.78 34.84 19.09
N GLY A 463 -7.72 35.76 20.06
CA GLY A 463 -7.36 35.41 21.42
C GLY A 463 -8.35 34.42 22.02
N GLU A 464 -7.89 33.59 22.96
CA GLU A 464 -8.75 32.66 23.68
C GLU A 464 -9.86 33.44 24.44
N GLY A 465 -11.10 33.34 23.96
CA GLY A 465 -12.26 34.05 24.51
C GLY A 465 -12.70 35.33 23.78
N GLU A 466 -12.07 35.70 22.66
CA GLU A 466 -12.55 36.81 21.82
C GLU A 466 -13.71 36.36 20.92
N GLU A 467 -14.79 37.14 20.89
CA GLU A 467 -15.89 36.93 19.96
C GLU A 467 -15.49 37.35 18.54
N LEU A 468 -15.77 36.49 17.55
CA LEU A 468 -15.58 36.79 16.14
C LEU A 468 -16.44 37.99 15.75
N THR A 469 -15.83 39.17 15.68
CA THR A 469 -16.51 40.38 15.21
C THR A 469 -16.49 40.38 13.69
N ILE A 470 -17.66 40.31 13.07
CA ILE A 470 -17.76 40.36 11.60
C ILE A 470 -17.47 41.80 11.15
N PRO A 471 -16.40 42.07 10.38
CA PRO A 471 -16.04 43.42 9.97
C PRO A 471 -17.10 44.03 9.05
N GLU A 472 -17.23 45.36 9.04
CA GLU A 472 -18.10 46.06 8.10
C GLU A 472 -17.65 45.83 6.65
N PRO A 473 -18.59 45.78 5.68
CA PRO A 473 -18.25 45.59 4.28
C PRO A 473 -17.42 46.75 3.74
N VAL A 474 -16.29 46.44 3.11
CA VAL A 474 -15.35 47.39 2.52
C VAL A 474 -15.80 47.77 1.09
N GLY A 475 -16.64 46.94 0.46
CA GLY A 475 -17.19 47.21 -0.86
C GLY A 475 -18.10 46.09 -1.39
N VAL A 476 -18.43 46.17 -2.67
CA VAL A 476 -19.16 45.11 -3.40
C VAL A 476 -18.26 44.65 -4.54
N VAL A 477 -18.03 43.34 -4.63
CA VAL A 477 -17.20 42.71 -5.66
C VAL A 477 -18.02 41.72 -6.47
N ASP A 478 -17.62 41.50 -7.71
CA ASP A 478 -18.19 40.43 -8.52
C ASP A 478 -17.56 39.09 -8.11
N TYR A 479 -18.42 38.15 -7.77
CA TYR A 479 -18.07 36.75 -7.51
C TYR A 479 -18.74 35.89 -8.58
N CYS A 480 -17.93 35.24 -9.41
CA CYS A 480 -18.41 34.32 -10.42
C CYS A 480 -18.00 32.89 -10.07
N TYR A 481 -18.89 31.92 -10.27
CA TYR A 481 -18.62 30.52 -9.97
C TYR A 481 -19.38 29.59 -10.93
N THR A 482 -18.93 28.34 -11.02
CA THR A 482 -19.67 27.30 -11.76
C THR A 482 -20.90 26.84 -11.00
N GLU A 483 -22.09 26.95 -11.59
CA GLU A 483 -23.41 26.66 -10.96
C GLU A 483 -23.52 25.23 -10.38
N ASN A 484 -22.79 24.27 -10.94
CA ASN A 484 -22.71 22.91 -10.43
C ASN A 484 -21.26 22.53 -10.14
N PRO A 485 -20.74 22.82 -8.93
CA PRO A 485 -19.33 22.60 -8.58
C PRO A 485 -18.88 21.14 -8.68
N GLY A 486 -19.82 20.19 -8.62
CA GLY A 486 -19.54 18.76 -8.80
C GLY A 486 -19.32 18.32 -10.25
N TYR A 487 -19.53 19.18 -11.25
CA TYR A 487 -19.17 18.86 -12.63
C TYR A 487 -17.70 19.17 -12.85
N SER A 488 -16.95 18.12 -13.17
CA SER A 488 -15.56 18.24 -13.55
C SER A 488 -15.40 18.27 -15.06
N TRP A 489 -14.32 18.90 -15.50
CA TRP A 489 -13.89 18.89 -16.90
C TRP A 489 -12.44 18.42 -17.00
N ILE A 490 -12.08 17.86 -18.15
CA ILE A 490 -10.81 17.19 -18.37
C ILE A 490 -9.98 18.01 -19.34
N GLY A 491 -8.73 18.29 -18.97
CA GLY A 491 -7.71 18.77 -19.89
C GLY A 491 -6.69 17.66 -20.17
N ASP A 492 -6.48 17.37 -21.45
CA ASP A 492 -5.38 16.51 -21.88
C ASP A 492 -4.06 17.27 -21.70
N ILE A 493 -3.07 16.60 -21.11
CA ILE A 493 -1.73 17.16 -20.96
C ILE A 493 -0.97 16.92 -22.26
N LYS A 494 -0.47 18.01 -22.85
CA LYS A 494 0.38 18.00 -24.03
C LYS A 494 1.83 18.25 -23.64
N ASP A 495 2.73 17.88 -24.56
CA ASP A 495 4.17 18.09 -24.45
C ASP A 495 4.75 17.52 -23.15
N VAL A 496 4.29 16.32 -22.78
CA VAL A 496 4.75 15.65 -21.56
C VAL A 496 6.22 15.30 -21.68
N ILE A 497 7.02 15.90 -20.81
CA ILE A 497 8.42 15.57 -20.62
C ILE A 497 8.52 14.81 -19.30
N TRP A 498 9.27 13.72 -19.29
CA TRP A 498 9.62 13.05 -18.06
C TRP A 498 11.12 12.91 -17.90
N THR A 499 11.58 12.88 -16.66
CA THR A 499 12.97 12.69 -16.28
C THR A 499 13.06 11.81 -15.05
N SER A 500 14.06 10.95 -14.98
CA SER A 500 14.37 10.24 -13.74
C SER A 500 15.03 11.19 -12.73
N GLY A 501 14.75 10.98 -11.44
CA GLY A 501 15.58 11.54 -10.37
C GLY A 501 17.01 10.97 -10.35
N LYS A 502 17.25 9.81 -10.98
CA LYS A 502 18.58 9.22 -11.12
C LYS A 502 19.38 9.91 -12.20
N SER A 503 20.62 10.29 -11.88
CA SER A 503 21.64 10.52 -12.90
C SER A 503 22.02 9.17 -13.52
N LEU A 504 21.89 9.05 -14.85
CA LEU A 504 22.35 7.89 -15.62
C LEU A 504 23.87 7.73 -15.57
#